data_AF-A0AAN8X482-F1
#
_entry.id   AF-A0AAN8X482-F1
#
_cell.length_a   1.000
_cell.length_b   1.000
_cell.length_c   1.000
_cell.angle_alpha   90.00
_cell.angle_beta   90.00
_cell.angle_gamma   90.00
#
_symmetry.space_group_name_H-M   'P 1'
#
loop_
_entity.id
_entity.type
_entity.pdbx_description
1 polymer ?
#
loop_
_entity_poly.entity_id
_entity_poly.type
_entity_poly.pdbx_seq_one_letter_code
_entity_poly.pdbx_strand_id
1 'polypeptide(L)'
;MNKAYVTFRDQKSRDRALAVLDEFRWRKSTLTSKIAEAAPDPIVKAPEMPVTLSFDPDDKTPVNEKVVKSTTPLYNVTYEEQLEQKKKAAYSVMRKLGNEMAKTNPELQQFVRFHKLRRKGQICEVDDIKASPEDVC
;
A
#
# COMPACT_ATOMS: atom_id res chain seq x y z
N MET A 1 -13.22 26.46 8.57
CA MET A 1 -12.79 26.99 9.88
C MET A 1 -11.30 27.23 9.81
N ASN A 2 -10.85 28.49 9.74
CA ASN A 2 -9.43 28.80 9.68
C ASN A 2 -8.91 28.88 11.12
N LYS A 3 -8.07 27.92 11.53
CA LYS A 3 -7.43 27.87 12.84
C LYS A 3 -5.92 27.77 12.64
N ALA A 4 -5.15 28.41 13.50
CA ALA A 4 -3.69 28.31 13.52
C ALA A 4 -3.25 27.80 14.89
N TYR A 5 -2.26 26.91 14.91
CA TYR A 5 -1.64 26.43 16.14
C TYR A 5 -0.28 27.10 16.29
N VAL A 6 -0.02 27.64 17.47
CA VAL A 6 1.23 28.34 17.79
C VAL A 6 1.82 27.70 19.03
N THR A 7 3.10 27.34 18.96
CA THR A 7 3.85 26.76 20.08
C THR A 7 4.80 27.79 20.66
N PHE A 8 4.96 27.75 21.98
CA PHE A 8 5.85 28.62 22.73
C PHE A 8 6.88 27.78 23.48
N ARG A 9 8.10 28.29 23.62
CA ARG A 9 9.16 27.62 24.37
C ARG A 9 8.89 27.59 25.87
N ASP A 10 8.33 28.69 26.40
CA ASP A 10 8.08 28.88 27.83
C ASP A 10 6.61 29.14 28.12
N GLN A 11 6.10 28.58 29.22
CA GLN A 11 4.73 28.76 29.68
C GLN A 11 4.36 30.25 29.88
N LYS A 12 5.28 31.02 30.47
CA LYS A 12 5.09 32.45 30.73
C LYS A 12 4.89 33.27 29.45
N SER A 13 5.55 32.86 28.36
CA SER A 13 5.39 33.52 27.06
C SER A 13 4.06 33.17 26.39
N ARG A 14 3.60 31.93 26.56
CA ARG A 14 2.28 31.47 26.11
C ARG A 14 1.15 32.24 26.78
N ASP A 15 1.18 32.36 28.10
CA ASP A 15 0.10 33.00 28.86
C ASP A 15 0.00 34.51 28.56
N ARG A 16 1.15 35.17 28.35
CA ARG A 16 1.19 36.55 27.86
C ARG A 16 0.62 36.69 26.45
N ALA A 17 0.94 35.76 25.56
CA ALA A 17 0.43 35.78 24.20
C ALA A 17 -1.09 35.55 24.17
N LEU A 18 -1.63 34.67 25.02
CA LEU A 18 -3.08 34.48 25.17
C LEU A 18 -3.76 35.78 25.59
N ALA A 19 -3.24 36.48 26.60
CA ALA A 19 -3.83 37.74 27.07
C ALA A 19 -3.79 38.87 26.02
N VAL A 20 -2.78 38.88 25.13
CA VAL A 20 -2.63 39.92 24.08
C VAL A 20 -3.45 39.59 22.83
N LEU A 21 -3.55 38.31 22.46
CA LEU A 21 -4.21 37.87 21.25
C LEU A 21 -5.70 37.64 21.42
N ASP A 22 -6.18 37.47 22.66
CA ASP A 22 -7.60 37.41 22.92
C ASP A 22 -8.26 38.76 22.64
N GLU A 23 -9.34 38.73 21.87
CA GLU A 23 -10.07 39.91 21.38
C GLU A 23 -9.28 40.89 20.50
N PHE A 24 -8.10 40.50 20.00
CA PHE A 24 -7.30 41.38 19.15
C PHE A 24 -7.94 41.59 17.78
N ARG A 25 -8.14 42.85 17.39
CA ARG A 25 -8.75 43.22 16.11
C ARG A 25 -7.70 43.28 15.01
N TRP A 26 -7.68 42.27 14.14
CA TRP A 26 -6.82 42.24 12.96
C TRP A 26 -7.62 42.54 11.69
N ARG A 27 -7.29 43.65 11.02
CA ARG A 27 -8.06 44.18 9.87
C ARG A 27 -9.53 44.40 10.24
N LYS A 28 -10.44 43.56 9.74
CA LYS A 28 -11.90 43.60 10.01
C LYS A 28 -12.38 42.39 10.83
N SER A 29 -11.48 41.57 11.35
CA SER A 29 -11.80 40.33 12.07
C SER A 29 -11.24 40.36 13.49
N THR A 30 -12.04 39.95 14.45
CA THR A 30 -11.61 39.77 15.84
C THR A 30 -11.01 38.37 15.98
N LEU A 31 -9.76 38.30 16.45
CA LEU A 31 -9.12 37.04 16.78
C LEU A 31 -9.58 36.59 18.17
N THR A 32 -9.76 35.30 18.34
CA THR A 32 -10.05 34.68 19.64
C THR A 32 -8.98 33.64 19.89
N SER A 33 -8.42 33.64 21.09
CA SER A 33 -7.35 32.73 21.45
C SER A 33 -7.81 31.81 22.58
N LYS A 34 -7.53 30.50 22.43
CA LYS A 34 -7.86 29.50 23.43
C LYS A 34 -6.70 28.54 23.57
N ILE A 35 -6.51 28.00 24.77
CA ILE A 35 -5.58 26.89 24.98
C ILE A 35 -6.07 25.72 24.13
N ALA A 36 -5.19 25.21 23.27
CA ALA A 36 -5.51 24.08 22.42
C ALA A 36 -5.73 22.84 23.31
N GLU A 37 -6.84 22.15 23.09
CA GLU A 37 -7.03 20.81 23.63
C GLU A 37 -5.96 19.89 23.02
N ALA A 38 -5.48 18.94 23.81
CA ALA A 38 -4.57 17.92 23.29
C ALA A 38 -5.23 17.28 22.06
N ALA A 39 -4.45 17.15 20.98
CA ALA A 39 -4.95 16.44 19.82
C ALA A 39 -5.43 15.06 20.28
N PRO A 40 -6.66 14.65 19.95
CA PRO A 40 -7.12 13.31 20.26
C PRO A 40 -6.12 12.33 19.66
N ASP A 41 -5.69 11.35 20.46
CA ASP A 41 -4.68 10.38 20.07
C ASP A 41 -5.04 9.78 18.70
N PRO A 42 -4.14 9.84 17.70
CA PRO A 42 -4.39 9.26 16.39
C PRO A 42 -4.70 7.76 16.45
N ILE A 43 -4.31 7.06 17.53
CA ILE A 43 -4.63 5.64 17.76
C ILE A 43 -6.07 5.46 18.27
N VAL A 44 -6.56 6.38 19.10
CA VAL A 44 -7.93 6.31 19.66
C VAL A 44 -8.99 6.68 18.60
N LYS A 45 -8.60 7.45 17.58
CA LYS A 45 -9.41 7.81 16.41
C LYS A 45 -8.83 7.27 15.10
N ALA A 46 -8.11 6.17 15.12
CA ALA A 46 -8.26 5.28 13.99
C ALA A 46 -9.71 4.77 14.12
N PRO A 47 -10.72 5.26 13.35
CA PRO A 47 -11.79 4.33 13.01
C PRO A 47 -11.03 3.11 12.52
N GLU A 48 -11.37 1.91 12.99
CA GLU A 48 -10.80 0.67 12.49
C GLU A 48 -10.55 0.88 11.01
N MET A 49 -9.31 1.21 10.64
CA MET A 49 -9.02 1.30 9.24
C MET A 49 -9.38 -0.12 8.85
N PRO A 50 -10.22 -0.35 7.83
CA PRO A 50 -10.13 -1.62 7.18
C PRO A 50 -8.68 -1.62 6.73
N VAL A 51 -7.83 -2.25 7.56
CA VAL A 51 -6.61 -2.84 7.09
C VAL A 51 -7.21 -3.66 5.97
N THR A 52 -7.03 -3.20 4.75
CA THR A 52 -7.47 -3.92 3.55
C THR A 52 -6.58 -5.16 3.40
N LEU A 53 -6.24 -5.83 4.50
CA LEU A 53 -6.44 -7.26 4.58
C LEU A 53 -7.89 -7.46 4.16
N SER A 54 -8.07 -7.96 2.95
CA SER A 54 -9.27 -8.61 2.49
C SER A 54 -9.62 -9.74 3.46
N PHE A 55 -10.13 -9.37 4.64
CA PHE A 55 -10.67 -10.27 5.62
C PHE A 55 -12.10 -10.49 5.16
N ASP A 56 -12.27 -11.47 4.29
CA ASP A 56 -13.61 -11.96 3.96
C ASP A 56 -14.28 -12.33 5.29
N PRO A 57 -15.37 -11.66 5.69
CA PRO A 57 -16.00 -11.90 6.99
C PRO A 57 -16.60 -13.32 7.09
N ASP A 58 -16.70 -14.03 5.97
CA ASP A 58 -17.10 -15.45 5.87
C ASP A 58 -15.92 -16.43 5.85
N ASP A 59 -14.66 -15.97 5.92
CA ASP A 59 -13.49 -16.85 5.91
C ASP A 59 -13.30 -17.54 7.28
N LYS A 60 -14.03 -18.65 7.44
CA LYS A 60 -13.99 -19.59 8.56
C LYS A 60 -12.73 -20.44 8.62
N THR A 61 -11.70 -20.17 7.81
CA THR A 61 -10.45 -20.94 7.90
C THR A 61 -9.81 -20.76 9.28
N PRO A 62 -9.36 -21.86 9.92
CA PRO A 62 -8.75 -21.79 11.23
C PRO A 62 -7.47 -20.94 11.19
N VAL A 63 -7.16 -20.27 12.30
CA VAL A 63 -6.00 -19.37 12.42
C VAL A 63 -4.71 -20.07 11.99
N ASN A 64 -4.55 -21.34 12.34
CA ASN A 64 -3.38 -22.14 11.96
C ASN A 64 -3.23 -22.25 10.43
N GLU A 65 -4.32 -22.55 9.70
CA GLU A 65 -4.27 -22.60 8.24
C GLU A 65 -3.96 -21.25 7.61
N LYS A 66 -4.46 -20.15 8.19
CA LYS A 66 -4.13 -18.79 7.74
C LYS A 66 -2.64 -18.51 7.89
N VAL A 67 -2.05 -18.89 9.03
CA VAL A 67 -0.61 -18.76 9.26
C VAL A 67 0.16 -19.59 8.24
N VAL A 68 -0.16 -20.87 8.07
CA VAL A 68 0.54 -21.76 7.13
C VAL A 68 0.46 -21.25 5.69
N LYS A 69 -0.71 -20.79 5.24
CA LYS A 69 -0.86 -20.21 3.88
C LYS A 69 -0.04 -18.94 3.70
N SER A 70 0.10 -18.14 4.76
CA SER A 70 0.87 -16.89 4.75
C SER A 70 2.38 -17.14 4.76
N THR A 71 2.86 -18.05 5.61
CA THR A 71 4.29 -18.32 5.79
C THR A 71 4.85 -19.28 4.75
N THR A 72 4.03 -20.23 4.30
CA THR A 72 4.42 -21.34 3.44
C THR A 72 3.33 -21.58 2.38
N PRO A 73 3.21 -20.68 1.40
CA PRO A 73 2.25 -20.85 0.32
C PRO A 73 2.59 -22.10 -0.49
N LEU A 74 1.55 -22.82 -0.95
CA LEU A 74 1.65 -24.06 -1.74
C LEU A 74 2.23 -25.28 -0.98
N TYR A 75 2.18 -25.28 0.35
CA TYR A 75 2.67 -26.41 1.17
C TYR A 75 1.96 -27.76 0.88
N ASN A 76 0.75 -27.71 0.35
CA ASN A 76 -0.14 -28.86 0.16
C ASN A 76 -0.05 -29.51 -1.22
N VAL A 77 0.84 -29.02 -2.10
CA VAL A 77 1.02 -29.52 -3.48
C VAL A 77 2.43 -30.05 -3.69
N THR A 78 2.60 -30.96 -4.65
CA THR A 78 3.91 -31.55 -4.92
C THR A 78 4.88 -30.50 -5.45
N TYR A 79 6.18 -30.77 -5.34
CA TYR A 79 7.19 -29.81 -5.78
C TYR A 79 7.07 -29.47 -7.27
N GLU A 80 6.77 -30.46 -8.11
CA GLU A 80 6.54 -30.28 -9.55
C GLU A 80 5.36 -29.34 -9.81
N GLU A 81 4.25 -29.56 -9.10
CA GLU A 81 3.07 -28.68 -9.18
C GLU A 81 3.38 -27.26 -8.68
N GLN A 82 4.21 -27.11 -7.65
CA GLN A 82 4.65 -25.78 -7.18
C GLN A 82 5.41 -25.03 -8.27
N LEU A 83 6.31 -25.71 -8.98
CA LEU A 83 7.08 -25.11 -10.08
C LEU A 83 6.15 -24.68 -11.23
N GLU A 84 5.20 -25.53 -11.62
CA GLU A 84 4.22 -25.18 -12.65
C GLU A 84 3.36 -23.97 -12.26
N GLN A 85 2.88 -23.93 -11.01
CA GLN A 85 2.08 -22.81 -10.51
C GLN A 85 2.89 -21.51 -10.47
N LYS A 86 4.14 -21.57 -10.02
CA LYS A 86 5.06 -20.42 -10.03
C LYS A 86 5.33 -19.93 -11.44
N LYS A 87 5.52 -20.86 -12.40
CA LYS A 87 5.75 -20.53 -13.82
C LYS A 87 4.53 -19.83 -14.42
N LYS A 88 3.33 -20.34 -14.14
CA LYS A 88 2.06 -19.73 -14.55
C LYS A 88 1.85 -18.34 -13.94
N ALA A 89 2.20 -18.17 -12.66
CA ALA A 89 2.13 -16.88 -11.98
C ALA A 89 3.08 -15.86 -12.63
N ALA A 90 4.32 -16.25 -12.93
CA ALA A 90 5.29 -15.40 -13.63
C ALA A 90 4.76 -14.96 -15.00
N TYR A 91 4.26 -15.89 -15.82
CA TYR A 91 3.66 -15.56 -17.12
C TYR A 91 2.44 -14.64 -17.02
N SER A 92 1.64 -14.77 -15.96
CA SER A 92 0.49 -13.90 -15.71
C SER A 92 0.94 -12.46 -15.43
N VAL A 93 1.95 -12.29 -14.57
CA VAL A 93 2.53 -10.97 -14.26
C VAL A 93 3.13 -10.33 -15.50
N MET A 94 3.93 -11.09 -16.28
CA MET A 94 4.54 -10.60 -17.52
C MET A 94 3.51 -10.16 -18.56
N ARG A 95 2.40 -10.91 -18.69
CA ARG A 95 1.31 -10.53 -19.59
C ARG A 95 0.59 -9.27 -19.13
N LYS A 96 0.34 -9.11 -17.82
CA LYS A 96 -0.24 -7.91 -17.22
C LYS A 96 0.64 -6.70 -17.47
N LEU A 97 1.93 -6.79 -17.17
CA LEU A 97 2.89 -5.73 -17.42
C LEU A 97 2.90 -5.31 -18.89
N GLY A 98 2.95 -6.28 -19.82
CA GLY A 98 2.89 -5.98 -21.24
C GLY A 98 1.58 -5.32 -21.67
N ASN A 99 0.44 -5.64 -21.04
CA ASN A 99 -0.83 -4.96 -21.31
C ASN A 99 -0.81 -3.51 -20.78
N GLU A 100 -0.28 -3.30 -19.58
CA GLU A 100 -0.17 -1.96 -18.99
C GLU A 100 0.77 -1.06 -19.80
N MET A 101 1.90 -1.59 -20.26
CA MET A 101 2.81 -0.86 -21.15
C MET A 101 2.13 -0.36 -22.42
N ALA A 102 1.33 -1.21 -23.08
CA ALA A 102 0.57 -0.83 -24.27
C ALA A 102 -0.56 0.16 -23.97
N LYS A 103 -1.14 0.11 -22.77
CA LYS A 103 -2.21 1.02 -22.33
C LYS A 103 -1.66 2.41 -22.01
N THR A 104 -0.52 2.49 -21.33
CA THR A 104 0.11 3.75 -20.92
C THR A 104 0.76 4.46 -22.10
N ASN A 105 1.38 3.71 -23.03
CA ASN A 105 2.12 4.26 -24.17
C ASN A 105 1.55 3.72 -25.50
N PRO A 106 0.67 4.48 -26.19
CA PRO A 106 0.08 4.06 -27.46
C PRO A 106 1.11 3.74 -28.55
N GLU A 107 2.24 4.45 -28.57
CA GLU A 107 3.32 4.22 -29.53
C GLU A 107 3.94 2.82 -29.42
N LEU A 108 3.95 2.25 -28.20
CA LEU A 108 4.48 0.91 -27.95
C LEU A 108 3.47 -0.20 -28.24
N GLN A 109 2.22 0.13 -28.58
CA GLN A 109 1.16 -0.87 -28.77
C GLN A 109 1.48 -1.84 -29.90
N GLN A 110 2.05 -1.36 -31.01
CA GLN A 110 2.47 -2.21 -32.13
C GLN A 110 3.63 -3.13 -31.74
N PHE A 111 4.63 -2.59 -31.03
CA PHE A 111 5.75 -3.35 -30.49
C PHE A 111 5.27 -4.48 -29.56
N VAL A 112 4.41 -4.15 -28.59
CA VAL A 112 3.84 -5.14 -27.67
C VAL A 112 3.06 -6.22 -28.41
N ARG A 113 2.21 -5.84 -29.38
CA ARG A 113 1.42 -6.79 -30.16
C ARG A 113 2.31 -7.73 -30.98
N PHE A 114 3.35 -7.20 -31.62
CA PHE A 114 4.31 -7.98 -32.39
C PHE A 114 5.02 -9.02 -31.51
N HIS A 115 5.52 -8.61 -30.35
CA HIS A 115 6.20 -9.52 -29.44
C HIS A 115 5.26 -10.58 -28.84
N LYS A 116 4.04 -10.18 -28.45
CA LYS A 116 3.03 -11.12 -27.97
C LYS A 116 2.65 -12.19 -28.99
N LEU A 117 2.56 -11.81 -30.28
CA LEU A 117 2.27 -12.77 -31.34
C LEU A 117 3.39 -13.79 -31.51
N ARG A 118 4.66 -13.36 -31.43
CA ARG A 118 5.82 -14.24 -31.58
C ARG A 118 6.11 -15.10 -30.35
N ARG A 119 5.75 -14.63 -29.15
CA ARG A 119 6.17 -15.25 -27.87
C ARG A 119 4.98 -15.76 -27.04
N LYS A 120 4.03 -16.47 -27.67
CA LYS A 120 2.88 -17.11 -27.01
C LYS A 120 2.14 -16.19 -26.00
N GLY A 121 1.98 -14.91 -26.34
CA GLY A 121 1.31 -13.91 -25.51
C GLY A 121 2.20 -13.16 -24.51
N GLN A 122 3.51 -13.37 -24.52
CA GLN A 122 4.49 -12.68 -23.68
C GLN A 122 5.17 -11.53 -24.42
N ILE A 123 5.60 -10.52 -23.66
CA ILE A 123 6.31 -9.35 -24.22
C ILE A 123 7.81 -9.61 -24.39
N CYS A 124 8.41 -10.39 -23.49
CA CYS A 124 9.82 -10.80 -23.54
C CYS A 124 9.97 -12.31 -23.40
N GLU A 125 11.19 -12.80 -23.59
CA GLU A 125 11.57 -14.15 -23.20
C GLU A 125 11.52 -14.27 -21.67
N VAL A 126 11.06 -15.42 -21.20
CA VAL A 126 10.96 -15.75 -19.78
C VAL A 126 11.72 -17.05 -19.61
N ASP A 127 12.80 -16.99 -18.85
CA ASP A 127 13.63 -18.14 -18.55
C ASP A 127 12.85 -19.17 -17.71
N ASP A 128 13.27 -20.42 -17.83
CA ASP A 128 12.69 -21.49 -17.02
C ASP A 128 13.07 -21.35 -15.55
N ILE A 129 12.16 -21.81 -14.68
CA ILE A 129 12.38 -21.80 -13.24
C ILE A 129 13.48 -22.82 -12.91
N LYS A 130 14.53 -22.34 -12.23
CA LYS A 130 15.53 -23.20 -11.61
C LYS A 130 14.98 -23.76 -10.31
N ALA A 131 14.93 -25.08 -10.21
CA ALA A 131 14.56 -25.77 -8.98
C ALA A 131 15.60 -25.51 -7.89
N SER A 132 15.11 -25.38 -6.66
CA SER A 132 15.90 -25.39 -5.41
C SER A 132 15.44 -26.59 -4.55
N PRO A 133 16.34 -27.42 -4.01
CA PRO A 133 17.81 -27.36 -4.11
C PRO A 133 18.28 -27.63 -5.54
N GLU A 134 19.36 -26.98 -5.95
CA GLU A 134 20.10 -27.44 -7.13
C GLU A 134 20.65 -28.82 -6.72
N ASP A 135 20.31 -29.89 -7.44
CA ASP A 135 20.87 -31.22 -7.19
C ASP A 135 22.40 -31.13 -7.38
N VAL A 136 23.10 -30.79 -6.29
CA VAL A 136 24.56 -30.83 -6.18
C VAL A 136 24.87 -32.08 -5.39
N CYS A 137 25.01 -33.19 -6.13
CA CYS A 137 25.81 -34.36 -5.78
C CYS A 137 26.74 -34.65 -6.94
#